data_AF-A0A562PU58-F1
#
_entry.id   AF-A0A562PU58-F1
#
_cell.length_a   1.000
_cell.length_b   1.000
_cell.length_c   1.000
_cell.angle_alpha   90.00
_cell.angle_beta   90.00
_cell.angle_gamma   90.00
#
_symmetry.space_group_name_H-M   'P 1'
#
loop_
_entity.id
_entity.type
_entity.pdbx_description
1 polymer ?
#
loop_
_entity_poly.entity_id
_entity_poly.type
_entity_poly.pdbx_seq_one_letter_code
_entity_poly.pdbx_strand_id
1 'polypeptide(L)'
;MKSTATKSIKKGKLQEGKGNSEDFIPENNGDSRNIFVEELKEIYFSEKALMLSIPIMIKNATTDELVAALKVHLQFTMEHIKRLEDFFCSIGETNVMLKYDAMYGTITTKDIN
;
A
#
# COMPACT_ATOMS: atom_id res chain seq x y z
N MET A 1 -26.78 38.92 -38.34
CA MET A 1 -27.01 40.28 -37.81
C MET A 1 -27.24 40.12 -36.31
N LYS A 2 -26.18 40.26 -35.50
CA LYS A 2 -25.75 41.47 -34.74
C LYS A 2 -26.60 41.74 -33.48
N SER A 3 -25.84 41.95 -32.40
CA SER A 3 -26.14 42.59 -31.09
C SER A 3 -26.48 41.62 -29.94
N THR A 4 -25.62 41.36 -28.93
CA THR A 4 -24.83 42.17 -27.95
C THR A 4 -25.60 42.62 -26.70
N ALA A 5 -25.16 42.13 -25.52
CA ALA A 5 -25.05 42.85 -24.22
C ALA A 5 -24.36 41.89 -23.20
N THR A 6 -23.06 41.99 -22.88
CA THR A 6 -22.36 42.94 -21.98
C THR A 6 -22.64 42.72 -20.48
N LYS A 7 -21.65 42.25 -19.69
CA LYS A 7 -20.94 43.00 -18.61
C LYS A 7 -20.44 42.14 -17.41
N SER A 8 -19.11 41.99 -17.32
CA SER A 8 -18.23 42.29 -16.15
C SER A 8 -17.92 41.31 -15.00
N ILE A 9 -16.58 41.25 -14.72
CA ILE A 9 -15.88 41.28 -13.40
C ILE A 9 -15.82 39.92 -12.67
N LYS A 10 -14.72 39.37 -12.09
CA LYS A 10 -13.40 39.85 -11.61
C LYS A 10 -12.42 38.66 -11.49
N LYS A 11 -11.11 39.00 -11.56
CA LYS A 11 -9.90 38.34 -11.03
C LYS A 11 -10.05 37.09 -10.13
N GLY A 12 -9.24 36.08 -10.43
CA GLY A 12 -8.79 35.07 -9.47
C GLY A 12 -7.61 34.26 -10.00
N LYS A 13 -6.40 34.61 -9.56
CA LYS A 13 -5.14 33.90 -9.81
C LYS A 13 -5.06 32.75 -8.79
N LEU A 14 -4.90 31.50 -9.23
CA LEU A 14 -4.52 30.37 -8.37
C LEU A 14 -3.29 29.72 -9.05
N GLN A 15 -2.09 30.25 -8.82
CA GLN A 15 -1.12 29.82 -7.80
C GLN A 15 -0.78 28.33 -7.88
N GLU A 16 0.39 28.06 -8.47
CA GLU A 16 1.28 26.96 -8.09
C GLU A 16 1.58 27.03 -6.59
N GLY A 17 1.69 25.86 -5.94
CA GLY A 17 2.40 25.76 -4.67
C GLY A 17 1.89 24.69 -3.71
N LYS A 18 2.71 23.64 -3.57
CA LYS A 18 2.93 22.85 -2.34
C LYS A 18 1.77 22.00 -1.84
N GLY A 19 1.63 20.81 -2.44
CA GLY A 19 1.22 19.65 -1.65
C GLY A 19 2.38 19.32 -0.71
N ASN A 20 2.25 19.73 0.55
CA ASN A 20 3.21 19.39 1.58
C ASN A 20 3.21 17.85 1.70
N SER A 21 4.35 17.26 1.37
CA SER A 21 4.85 16.11 2.10
C SER A 21 4.91 16.55 3.56
N GLU A 22 3.82 16.33 4.29
CA GLU A 22 3.93 16.22 5.73
C GLU A 22 4.70 14.92 5.94
N ASP A 23 6.00 15.14 6.07
CA ASP A 23 6.98 14.21 6.56
C ASP A 23 6.40 13.42 7.73
N PHE A 24 6.77 12.16 7.76
CA PHE A 24 6.58 11.24 8.85
C PHE A 24 7.16 11.88 10.12
N ILE A 25 6.35 12.65 10.86
CA ILE A 25 6.66 13.03 12.23
C ILE A 25 6.11 11.88 13.08
N PRO A 26 6.95 11.02 13.67
CA PRO A 26 6.49 10.13 14.71
C PRO A 26 6.25 11.03 15.92
N GLU A 27 5.07 11.64 15.97
CA GLU A 27 4.66 12.39 17.14
C GLU A 27 4.36 11.35 18.22
N ASN A 28 5.36 11.14 19.07
CA ASN A 28 5.30 10.29 20.25
C ASN A 28 4.21 10.82 21.20
N ASN A 29 3.00 10.33 21.02
CA ASN A 29 1.98 10.33 22.04
C ASN A 29 1.76 8.85 22.36
N GLY A 30 2.03 8.44 23.61
CA GLY A 30 2.05 7.06 24.11
C GLY A 30 0.71 6.31 24.05
N ASP A 31 -0.02 6.47 22.96
CA ASP A 31 -1.27 5.83 22.67
C ASP A 31 -0.94 4.47 22.07
N SER A 32 -0.97 3.45 22.93
CA SER A 32 -0.71 2.04 22.60
C SER A 32 -1.41 1.57 21.31
N ARG A 33 -2.57 2.15 20.98
CA ARG A 33 -3.30 1.90 19.74
C ARG A 33 -2.53 2.34 18.49
N ASN A 34 -1.89 3.51 18.51
CA ASN A 34 -1.16 4.03 17.35
C ASN A 34 0.06 3.14 17.05
N ILE A 35 0.84 2.82 18.08
CA ILE A 35 2.00 1.92 17.96
C ILE A 35 1.57 0.56 17.41
N PHE A 36 0.48 0.01 17.95
CA PHE A 36 -0.07 -1.27 17.48
C PHE A 36 -0.45 -1.24 16.00
N VAL A 37 -1.09 -0.16 15.55
CA VAL A 37 -1.49 0.01 14.15
C VAL A 37 -0.28 0.18 13.24
N GLU A 38 0.72 0.97 13.62
CA GLU A 38 1.95 1.14 12.84
C GLU A 38 2.76 -0.16 12.75
N GLU A 39 2.88 -0.94 13.83
CA GLU A 39 3.54 -2.25 13.80
C GLU A 39 2.79 -3.24 12.89
N LEU A 40 1.46 -3.22 12.88
CA LEU A 40 0.67 -4.04 11.96
C LEU A 40 0.89 -3.64 10.50
N LYS A 41 1.09 -2.34 10.21
CA LYS A 41 1.44 -1.88 8.86
C LYS A 41 2.78 -2.46 8.44
N GLU A 42 3.80 -2.40 9.29
CA GLU A 42 5.13 -2.98 9.02
C GLU A 42 5.07 -4.49 8.73
N ILE A 43 4.23 -5.25 9.47
CA ILE A 43 3.99 -6.67 9.20
C ILE A 43 3.35 -6.85 7.81
N TYR A 44 2.35 -6.04 7.45
CA TYR A 44 1.71 -6.11 6.13
C TYR A 44 2.69 -5.82 4.99
N PHE A 45 3.55 -4.80 5.13
CA PHE A 45 4.62 -4.52 4.16
C PHE A 45 5.57 -5.71 4.01
N SER A 46 5.95 -6.32 5.14
CA SER A 46 6.85 -7.47 5.17
C SER A 46 6.25 -8.69 4.46
N GLU A 47 4.98 -9.01 4.71
CA GLU A 47 4.28 -10.13 4.06
C GLU A 47 4.15 -9.91 2.54
N LYS A 48 3.86 -8.69 2.09
CA LYS A 48 3.84 -8.39 0.65
C LYS A 48 5.23 -8.48 0.02
N ALA A 49 6.30 -8.13 0.75
CA ALA A 49 7.68 -8.34 0.30
C ALA A 49 8.04 -9.84 0.24
N LEU A 50 7.54 -10.65 1.19
CA LEU A 50 7.67 -12.11 1.16
C LEU A 50 6.95 -12.71 -0.07
N MET A 51 5.77 -12.21 -0.42
CA MET A 51 5.04 -12.64 -1.61
C MET A 51 5.86 -12.48 -2.91
N LEU A 52 6.70 -11.45 -3.01
CA LEU A 52 7.62 -11.25 -4.15
C LEU A 52 8.88 -12.11 -4.08
N SER A 53 9.42 -12.31 -2.88
CA SER A 53 10.72 -12.98 -2.70
C SER A 53 10.63 -14.50 -2.67
N ILE A 54 9.55 -15.08 -2.11
CA ILE A 54 9.35 -16.54 -2.05
C ILE A 54 9.38 -17.19 -3.45
N PRO A 55 8.76 -16.64 -4.51
CA PRO A 55 8.89 -17.17 -5.86
C PRO A 55 10.33 -17.22 -6.39
N ILE A 56 11.15 -16.22 -6.03
CA ILE A 56 12.57 -16.18 -6.38
C ILE A 56 13.33 -17.29 -5.63
N MET A 57 12.99 -17.51 -4.35
CA MET A 57 13.57 -18.61 -3.56
C MET A 57 13.16 -19.98 -4.11
N ILE A 58 11.91 -20.15 -4.55
CA ILE A 58 11.42 -21.38 -5.19
C ILE A 58 12.20 -21.68 -6.46
N LYS A 59 12.46 -20.67 -7.31
CA LYS A 59 13.24 -20.84 -8.55
C LYS A 59 14.70 -21.26 -8.31
N ASN A 60 15.28 -20.85 -7.19
CA ASN A 60 16.67 -21.13 -6.84
C ASN A 60 16.86 -22.33 -5.89
N ALA A 61 15.78 -22.90 -5.37
CA ALA A 61 15.84 -24.02 -4.44
C ALA A 61 16.29 -25.30 -5.17
N THR A 62 17.23 -26.03 -4.55
CA THR A 62 17.85 -27.22 -5.14
C THR A 62 17.17 -28.54 -4.75
N THR A 63 16.41 -28.55 -3.67
CA THR A 63 15.73 -29.74 -3.15
C THR A 63 14.21 -29.62 -3.30
N ASP A 64 13.58 -30.72 -3.71
CA ASP A 64 12.13 -30.77 -3.92
C ASP A 64 11.35 -30.53 -2.62
N GLU A 65 11.89 -30.96 -1.48
CA GLU A 65 11.32 -30.72 -0.15
C GLU A 65 11.27 -29.22 0.18
N LEU A 66 12.34 -28.48 -0.11
CA LEU A 66 12.40 -27.04 0.12
C LEU A 66 11.44 -26.28 -0.82
N VAL A 67 11.36 -26.69 -2.09
CA VAL A 67 10.39 -26.15 -3.04
C VAL A 67 8.95 -26.35 -2.54
N ALA A 68 8.62 -27.54 -2.05
CA ALA A 68 7.30 -27.83 -1.52
C ALA A 68 6.98 -26.98 -0.28
N ALA A 69 7.92 -26.87 0.66
CA ALA A 69 7.76 -26.05 1.86
C ALA A 69 7.55 -24.56 1.52
N LEU A 70 8.32 -24.01 0.58
CA LEU A 70 8.19 -22.63 0.14
C LEU A 70 6.87 -22.37 -0.59
N LYS A 71 6.37 -23.32 -1.39
CA LYS A 71 5.05 -23.22 -2.04
C LYS A 71 3.92 -23.19 -1.02
N VAL A 72 4.00 -24.02 0.01
CA VAL A 72 3.02 -24.01 1.12
C VAL A 72 3.11 -22.68 1.88
N HIS A 73 4.32 -22.20 2.17
CA HIS A 73 4.50 -20.93 2.87
C HIS A 73 3.97 -19.74 2.06
N LEU A 74 4.12 -19.75 0.74
CA LEU A 74 3.53 -18.74 -0.15
C LEU A 74 2.00 -18.66 0.01
N GLN A 75 1.32 -19.81 0.15
CA GLN A 75 -0.12 -19.86 0.38
C GLN A 75 -0.48 -19.23 1.74
N PHE A 76 0.28 -19.52 2.79
CA PHE A 76 0.08 -18.89 4.10
C PHE A 76 0.29 -17.38 4.06
N THR A 77 1.35 -16.89 3.41
CA THR A 77 1.58 -15.44 3.24
C THR A 77 0.40 -14.76 2.53
N MET A 78 -0.16 -15.37 1.48
CA MET A 78 -1.35 -14.82 0.81
C MET A 78 -2.58 -14.76 1.73
N GLU A 79 -2.77 -15.79 2.57
CA GLU A 79 -3.87 -15.81 3.55
C GLU A 79 -3.66 -14.77 4.66
N HIS A 80 -2.43 -14.62 5.16
CA HIS A 80 -2.07 -13.61 6.16
C HIS A 80 -2.34 -12.19 5.65
N ILE A 81 -1.94 -11.91 4.40
CA ILE A 81 -2.23 -10.64 3.73
C ILE A 81 -3.73 -10.38 3.72
N LYS A 82 -4.53 -11.34 3.26
CA LYS A 82 -6.00 -11.20 3.21
C LYS A 82 -6.58 -10.94 4.60
N ARG A 83 -6.12 -11.65 5.62
CA ARG A 83 -6.58 -11.47 7.00
C ARG A 83 -6.23 -10.09 7.56
N LEU A 84 -5.03 -9.59 7.25
CA LEU A 84 -4.63 -8.23 7.60
C LEU A 84 -5.49 -7.21 6.85
N GLU A 85 -5.80 -7.46 5.58
CA GLU A 85 -6.67 -6.61 4.78
C GLU A 85 -8.09 -6.52 5.37
N ASP A 86 -8.68 -7.64 5.76
CA ASP A 86 -9.99 -7.69 6.44
C ASP A 86 -9.96 -6.96 7.80
N PHE A 87 -8.84 -7.07 8.54
CA PHE A 87 -8.65 -6.37 9.81
C PHE A 87 -8.54 -4.86 9.61
N PHE A 88 -7.74 -4.39 8.66
CA PHE A 88 -7.62 -2.96 8.33
C PHE A 88 -8.95 -2.36 7.86
N CYS A 89 -9.74 -3.11 7.10
CA CYS A 89 -11.11 -2.71 6.74
C CYS A 89 -11.99 -2.56 7.99
N SER A 90 -11.89 -3.48 8.94
CA SER A 90 -12.69 -3.47 10.18
C SER A 90 -12.39 -2.28 11.09
N ILE A 91 -11.16 -1.77 11.07
CA ILE A 91 -10.75 -0.59 11.85
C ILE A 91 -10.84 0.73 11.06
N GLY A 92 -11.23 0.68 9.78
CA GLY A 92 -11.36 1.86 8.91
C GLY A 92 -10.06 2.40 8.31
N GLU A 93 -8.96 1.65 8.38
CA GLU A 93 -7.62 2.04 7.90
C GLU A 93 -7.33 1.50 6.49
N THR A 94 -8.16 1.87 5.50
CA THR A 94 -7.97 1.44 4.11
C THR A 94 -6.83 2.14 3.38
N ASN A 95 -6.28 3.23 3.95
CA ASN A 95 -5.21 4.02 3.36
C ASN A 95 -3.89 3.22 3.21
N VAL A 96 -3.66 2.24 4.10
CA VAL A 96 -2.45 1.39 4.09
C VAL A 96 -2.32 0.61 2.79
N MET A 97 -3.41 0.04 2.30
CA MET A 97 -3.42 -0.70 1.04
C MET A 97 -3.12 0.22 -0.14
N LEU A 98 -3.74 1.41 -0.17
CA LEU A 98 -3.52 2.41 -1.22
C LEU A 98 -2.07 2.91 -1.24
N LYS A 99 -1.43 3.09 -0.07
CA LYS A 99 -0.02 3.48 0.02
C LYS A 99 0.91 2.39 -0.53
N TYR A 100 0.61 1.12 -0.22
CA TYR A 100 1.36 -0.01 -0.77
C TYR A 100 1.24 -0.08 -2.30
N ASP A 101 0.01 -0.05 -2.82
CA ASP A 101 -0.27 -0.11 -4.25
C ASP A 101 0.37 1.05 -5.02
N ALA A 102 0.44 2.24 -4.42
CA ALA A 102 1.14 3.39 -4.99
C ALA A 102 2.66 3.24 -4.96
N MET A 103 3.22 2.64 -3.90
CA MET A 103 4.68 2.54 -3.68
C MET A 103 5.31 1.41 -4.47
N TYR A 104 4.69 0.23 -4.48
CA TYR A 104 5.24 -0.97 -5.13
C TYR A 104 4.58 -1.26 -6.48
N GLY A 105 3.63 -0.42 -6.89
CA GLY A 105 2.83 -0.62 -8.09
C GLY A 105 1.90 -1.82 -7.95
N THR A 106 0.95 -1.96 -8.87
CA THR A 106 0.18 -3.20 -9.02
C THR A 106 1.10 -4.33 -9.45
N ILE A 107 1.90 -4.88 -8.53
CA ILE A 107 2.54 -6.18 -8.68
C ILE A 107 1.42 -7.24 -8.62
N THR A 108 0.64 -7.28 -9.69
CA THR A 108 -0.30 -8.36 -9.92
C THR A 108 0.53 -9.63 -9.97
N THR A 109 0.23 -10.57 -9.07
CA THR A 109 0.78 -11.93 -9.02
C THR A 109 0.71 -12.68 -10.37
N LYS A 110 0.03 -12.13 -11.38
CA LYS A 110 0.04 -12.56 -12.78
C LYS A 110 1.40 -12.43 -13.48
N ASP A 111 2.28 -11.51 -13.06
CA ASP A 111 3.56 -11.28 -13.75
C ASP A 111 4.69 -12.22 -13.27
N ILE A 112 4.41 -13.09 -12.28
CA ILE A 112 5.38 -13.99 -11.67
C ILE A 112 5.29 -15.43 -12.24
N ASN A 113 4.34 -15.71 -13.13
CA ASN A 113 4.18 -17.00 -13.80
C ASN A 113 5.01 -17.12 -15.08
#